data_AF-A0A953PYX2-F1
#
_entry.id   AF-A0A953PYX2-F1
#
_cell.length_a   1.000
_cell.length_b   1.000
_cell.length_c   1.000
_cell.angle_alpha   90.00
_cell.angle_beta   90.00
_cell.angle_gamma   90.00
#
_symmetry.space_group_name_H-M   'P 1'
#
loop_
_entity.id
_entity.type
_entity.pdbx_description
1 polymer ?
#
loop_
_entity_poly.entity_id
_entity_poly.type
_entity_poly.pdbx_seq_one_letter_code
_entity_poly.pdbx_strand_id
1 'polypeptide(L)'
;MKKFALLVLVVLAATSVAMAQVTYKGGADVLGAHNGYGRGCVMCHAPHSGSLGNGVATSTDPQNGAYALWGQDLTPLYGKTFSFSGDGKATYSVTLPASGGLTSAHDANTIILFCLSCHDGVLTNAGMMQGQTVETLPIVGGTAPTLLAKAAPSGGTAYSNDHPVGGYAVVGCGGTYNWDCTGGGSTTTPISMSGTASQAFLANYPGSFWNNVNSSGAAKNPLASFGGTTVNAVTCTTCHDQHSMTAYTNSKGSYSTMFFIRGYYNPNSNGNSVAQFCRNCHGGESNEMHGLMSVPTI
;
A
#
# COMPACT_ATOMS: atom_id res chain seq x y z
N MET A 1 -7.80 -38.70 36.06
CA MET A 1 -8.22 -37.29 35.86
C MET A 1 -7.05 -36.34 35.58
N LYS A 2 -6.00 -36.27 36.41
CA LYS A 2 -4.86 -35.35 36.20
C LYS A 2 -4.12 -35.53 34.86
N LYS A 3 -3.97 -36.78 34.39
CA LYS A 3 -3.32 -37.08 33.10
C LYS A 3 -4.15 -36.65 31.88
N PHE A 4 -5.48 -36.68 31.99
CA PHE A 4 -6.39 -36.27 30.90
C PHE A 4 -6.43 -34.75 30.75
N ALA A 5 -6.46 -34.01 31.86
CA ALA A 5 -6.41 -32.55 31.85
C ALA A 5 -5.08 -32.02 31.27
N LEU A 6 -3.95 -32.64 31.61
CA LEU A 6 -2.65 -32.30 31.03
C LEU A 6 -2.62 -32.54 29.51
N LEU A 7 -3.20 -33.65 29.05
CA LEU A 7 -3.22 -34.01 27.63
C LEU A 7 -4.08 -33.02 26.81
N VAL A 8 -5.23 -32.61 27.34
CA VAL A 8 -6.06 -31.55 26.74
C VAL A 8 -5.34 -30.21 26.70
N LEU A 9 -4.62 -29.84 27.77
CA LEU A 9 -3.85 -28.59 27.82
C LEU A 9 -2.68 -28.60 26.83
N VAL A 10 -2.00 -29.73 26.66
CA VAL A 10 -0.92 -29.89 25.66
C VAL A 10 -1.47 -29.84 24.24
N VAL A 11 -2.64 -30.41 23.97
CA VAL A 11 -3.28 -30.32 22.64
C VAL A 11 -3.73 -28.89 22.34
N LEU A 12 -4.30 -28.17 23.32
CA LEU A 12 -4.66 -26.76 23.17
C LEU A 12 -3.43 -25.85 23.02
N ALA A 13 -2.35 -26.13 23.74
CA ALA A 13 -1.07 -25.44 23.59
C ALA A 13 -0.43 -25.73 22.21
N ALA A 14 -0.42 -26.99 21.77
CA ALA A 14 0.13 -27.36 20.46
C ALA A 14 -0.68 -26.79 19.30
N THR A 15 -2.02 -26.76 19.41
CA THR A 15 -2.89 -26.15 18.39
C THR A 15 -2.78 -24.63 18.37
N SER A 16 -2.65 -23.97 19.53
CA SER A 16 -2.39 -22.51 19.57
C SER A 16 -1.00 -22.15 19.02
N VAL A 17 0.02 -22.98 19.26
CA VAL A 17 1.36 -22.79 18.69
C VAL A 17 1.38 -23.11 17.18
N ALA A 18 0.62 -24.11 16.70
CA ALA A 18 0.48 -24.43 15.29
C ALA A 18 -0.30 -23.36 14.50
N MET A 19 -1.34 -22.76 15.09
CA MET A 19 -2.05 -21.62 14.51
C MET A 19 -1.23 -20.30 14.59
N ALA A 20 -0.25 -20.23 15.50
CA ALA A 20 0.71 -19.14 15.59
C ALA A 20 1.92 -19.31 14.65
N GLN A 21 2.02 -20.42 13.92
CA GLN A 21 2.91 -20.53 12.77
C GLN A 21 2.29 -19.77 11.60
N VAL A 22 2.17 -18.45 11.74
CA VAL A 22 2.22 -17.57 10.58
C VAL A 22 3.47 -18.03 9.83
N THR A 23 3.29 -18.58 8.64
CA THR A 23 4.40 -18.98 7.78
C THR A 23 5.06 -17.69 7.28
N TYR A 24 5.66 -16.94 8.19
CA TYR A 24 6.82 -16.17 7.88
C TYR A 24 7.83 -17.20 7.38
N LYS A 25 8.14 -17.16 6.10
CA LYS A 25 9.43 -17.67 5.62
C LYS A 25 10.51 -16.80 6.28
N GLY A 26 10.72 -17.01 7.58
CA GLY A 26 11.71 -16.34 8.40
C GLY A 26 13.07 -16.61 7.78
N GLY A 27 13.60 -15.60 7.11
CA GLY A 27 14.79 -15.70 6.27
C GLY A 27 14.74 -14.85 5.00
N ALA A 28 13.55 -14.43 4.54
CA ALA A 28 13.43 -13.48 3.43
C ALA A 28 13.55 -12.03 3.92
N ASP A 29 14.36 -11.23 3.22
CA ASP A 29 14.52 -9.79 3.42
C ASP A 29 13.16 -9.08 3.34
N VAL A 30 12.80 -8.36 4.41
CA VAL A 30 11.53 -7.59 4.52
C VAL A 30 11.51 -6.42 3.55
N LEU A 31 12.68 -5.91 3.13
CA LEU A 31 12.78 -4.82 2.17
C LEU A 31 12.58 -5.28 0.73
N GLY A 32 12.72 -6.57 0.43
CA GLY A 32 12.31 -7.09 -0.86
C GLY A 32 12.90 -6.38 -2.08
N ALA A 33 12.03 -5.96 -3.01
CA ALA A 33 12.44 -5.17 -4.19
C ALA A 33 13.05 -3.81 -3.83
N HIS A 34 12.69 -3.23 -2.68
CA HIS A 34 13.30 -1.99 -2.16
C HIS A 34 14.70 -2.22 -1.57
N ASN A 35 15.23 -3.45 -1.60
CA ASN A 35 16.66 -3.67 -1.38
C ASN A 35 17.53 -3.05 -2.50
N GLY A 36 16.96 -2.62 -3.64
CA GLY A 36 17.62 -1.70 -4.57
C GLY A 36 19.03 -2.12 -4.98
N TYR A 37 19.19 -3.36 -5.49
CA TYR A 37 20.48 -3.97 -5.83
C TYR A 37 21.45 -4.17 -4.64
N GLY A 38 20.92 -4.46 -3.46
CA GLY A 38 21.72 -4.70 -2.25
C GLY A 38 22.06 -3.43 -1.47
N ARG A 39 21.45 -2.29 -1.82
CA ARG A 39 21.60 -1.01 -1.10
C ARG A 39 20.61 -0.87 0.06
N GLY A 40 19.56 -1.68 0.13
CA GLY A 40 18.63 -1.66 1.26
C GLY A 40 18.04 -0.27 1.52
N CYS A 41 17.90 0.05 2.81
CA CYS A 41 17.39 1.34 3.28
C CYS A 41 18.13 2.53 2.65
N VAL A 42 19.43 2.43 2.38
CA VAL A 42 20.22 3.58 1.90
C VAL A 42 19.87 3.98 0.47
N MET A 43 19.14 3.14 -0.27
CA MET A 43 18.57 3.54 -1.56
C MET A 43 17.58 4.70 -1.40
N CYS A 44 16.73 4.67 -0.37
CA CYS A 44 15.73 5.71 -0.13
C CYS A 44 16.19 6.73 0.93
N HIS A 45 17.00 6.28 1.89
CA HIS A 45 17.46 7.05 3.04
C HIS A 45 18.98 7.22 3.02
N ALA A 46 19.47 8.25 2.34
CA ALA A 46 20.90 8.56 2.32
C ALA A 46 21.29 9.26 3.64
N PRO A 47 22.06 8.59 4.53
CA PRO A 47 22.30 9.08 5.89
C PRO A 47 23.06 10.41 5.92
N HIS A 48 23.73 10.79 4.83
CA HIS A 48 24.34 12.10 4.62
C HIS A 48 24.24 12.50 3.15
N SER A 49 24.12 13.81 2.91
CA SER A 49 24.24 14.43 1.57
C SER A 49 23.12 14.08 0.58
N GLY A 50 22.00 13.50 1.04
CA GLY A 50 20.84 13.20 0.20
C GLY A 50 21.23 12.39 -1.04
N SER A 51 20.75 12.80 -2.22
CA SER A 51 21.06 12.17 -3.50
C SER A 51 22.54 12.14 -3.88
N LEU A 52 23.36 13.06 -3.33
CA LEU A 52 24.82 12.99 -3.50
C LEU A 52 25.40 11.72 -2.84
N GLY A 53 24.86 11.33 -1.69
CA GLY A 53 25.20 10.08 -1.00
C GLY A 53 24.77 8.83 -1.77
N ASN A 54 23.90 9.00 -2.77
CA ASN A 54 23.43 7.96 -3.68
C ASN A 54 24.06 8.03 -5.07
N GLY A 55 25.18 8.76 -5.22
CA GLY A 55 25.97 8.77 -6.45
C GLY A 55 25.51 9.79 -7.50
N VAL A 56 24.57 10.67 -7.16
CA VAL A 56 24.26 11.83 -8.00
C VAL A 56 25.34 12.88 -7.78
N ALA A 57 26.30 12.99 -8.71
CA ALA A 57 27.46 13.87 -8.55
C ALA A 57 27.10 15.35 -8.39
N THR A 58 25.97 15.78 -8.95
CA THR A 58 25.47 17.16 -8.88
C THR A 58 23.95 17.13 -8.77
N SER A 59 23.42 17.36 -7.57
CA SER A 59 21.99 17.59 -7.35
C SER A 59 21.73 19.09 -7.23
N THR A 60 20.70 19.58 -7.91
CA THR A 60 20.21 20.96 -7.75
C THR A 60 18.97 21.04 -6.87
N ASP A 61 18.56 19.93 -6.24
CA ASP A 61 17.42 19.90 -5.33
C ASP A 61 17.74 20.74 -4.07
N PRO A 62 17.05 21.87 -3.83
CA PRO A 62 17.30 22.69 -2.65
C PRO A 62 16.86 22.02 -1.35
N GLN A 63 16.10 20.93 -1.42
CA GLN A 63 15.62 20.14 -0.28
C GLN A 63 16.30 18.76 -0.21
N ASN A 64 17.43 18.61 -0.88
CA ASN A 64 18.21 17.39 -0.93
C ASN A 64 18.54 16.85 0.47
N GLY A 65 18.07 15.64 0.80
CA GLY A 65 18.28 15.00 2.10
C GLY A 65 17.49 15.61 3.27
N ALA A 66 16.62 16.62 3.04
CA ALA A 66 15.93 17.33 4.12
C ALA A 66 14.79 16.53 4.76
N TYR A 67 14.07 15.71 3.99
CA TYR A 67 12.91 14.96 4.46
C TYR A 67 13.26 13.49 4.65
N ALA A 68 13.21 13.00 5.89
CA ALA A 68 13.50 11.61 6.21
C ALA A 68 14.81 11.09 5.59
N LEU A 69 15.83 11.94 5.45
CA LEU A 69 17.10 11.60 4.80
C LEU A 69 16.92 11.15 3.35
N TRP A 70 15.92 11.69 2.62
CA TRP A 70 15.57 11.22 1.27
C TRP A 70 16.78 11.28 0.33
N GLY A 71 17.07 10.13 -0.28
CA GLY A 71 18.29 9.89 -1.04
C GLY A 71 18.11 9.93 -2.55
N GLN A 72 16.92 10.22 -3.08
CA GLN A 72 16.73 10.36 -4.53
C GLN A 72 16.70 11.83 -4.94
N ASP A 73 17.21 12.12 -6.13
CA ASP A 73 17.13 13.48 -6.69
C ASP A 73 15.70 13.74 -7.19
N LEU A 74 15.03 14.69 -6.55
CA LEU A 74 13.65 15.07 -6.86
C LEU A 74 13.56 16.15 -7.94
N THR A 75 14.69 16.76 -8.33
CA THR A 75 14.75 17.85 -9.32
C THR A 75 13.91 17.59 -10.57
N PRO A 76 13.94 16.39 -11.21
CA PRO A 76 13.18 16.15 -12.44
C PRO A 76 11.66 16.17 -12.26
N LEU A 77 11.17 16.01 -11.03
CA LEU A 77 9.76 15.82 -10.71
C LEU A 77 9.09 17.07 -10.14
N TYR A 78 9.84 18.03 -9.59
CA TYR A 78 9.24 19.23 -9.00
C TYR A 78 8.32 19.98 -9.99
N GLY A 79 7.11 20.30 -9.52
CA GLY A 79 6.09 21.01 -10.30
C GLY A 79 5.50 20.25 -11.48
N LYS A 80 5.89 18.99 -11.71
CA LYS A 80 5.30 18.16 -12.77
C LYS A 80 3.87 17.79 -12.44
N THR A 81 3.04 17.67 -13.47
CA THR A 81 1.67 17.18 -13.34
C THR A 81 1.55 15.85 -14.06
N PHE A 82 0.97 14.87 -13.36
CA PHE A 82 0.70 13.52 -13.87
C PHE A 82 -0.81 13.26 -13.83
N SER A 83 -1.31 12.48 -14.79
CA SER A 83 -2.72 12.11 -14.87
C SER A 83 -2.86 10.62 -14.64
N PHE A 84 -3.29 10.28 -13.43
CA PHE A 84 -3.50 8.91 -12.98
C PHE A 84 -4.93 8.43 -13.31
N SER A 85 -5.15 7.12 -13.36
CA SER A 85 -6.50 6.52 -13.42
C SER A 85 -6.52 5.13 -12.82
N GLY A 86 -7.72 4.61 -12.57
CA GLY A 86 -7.96 3.19 -12.34
C GLY A 86 -8.77 2.50 -13.46
N ASP A 87 -9.11 3.23 -14.52
CA ASP A 87 -10.06 2.81 -15.56
C ASP A 87 -9.63 3.19 -16.99
N GLY A 88 -8.37 3.57 -17.19
CA GLY A 88 -7.85 3.96 -18.51
C GLY A 88 -8.07 5.43 -18.89
N LYS A 89 -8.84 6.21 -18.13
CA LYS A 89 -9.31 7.54 -18.56
C LYS A 89 -8.45 8.73 -18.11
N ALA A 90 -7.37 8.48 -17.36
CA ALA A 90 -6.45 9.49 -16.83
C ALA A 90 -7.15 10.63 -16.05
N THR A 91 -8.14 10.30 -15.22
CA THR A 91 -9.05 11.28 -14.60
C THR A 91 -8.52 11.94 -13.32
N TYR A 92 -7.45 11.42 -12.73
CA TYR A 92 -6.93 11.88 -11.44
C TYR A 92 -5.64 12.67 -11.65
N SER A 93 -5.78 13.95 -11.96
CA SER A 93 -4.62 14.84 -12.12
C SER A 93 -3.98 15.14 -10.75
N VAL A 94 -2.65 14.99 -10.69
CA VAL A 94 -1.83 15.28 -9.52
C VAL A 94 -0.69 16.19 -9.94
N THR A 95 -0.65 17.39 -9.37
CA THR A 95 0.49 18.29 -9.49
C THR A 95 1.43 18.07 -8.30
N LEU A 96 2.66 17.66 -8.59
CA LEU A 96 3.68 17.46 -7.58
C LEU A 96 4.12 18.82 -7.00
N PRO A 97 4.60 18.83 -5.74
CA PRO A 97 5.05 20.05 -5.11
C PRO A 97 6.11 20.76 -5.94
N ALA A 98 6.12 22.10 -5.91
CA ALA A 98 7.20 22.87 -6.47
C ALA A 98 8.48 22.69 -5.64
N SER A 99 9.63 22.99 -6.24
CA SER A 99 10.91 23.00 -5.52
C SER A 99 10.86 24.02 -4.37
N GLY A 100 11.27 23.60 -3.16
CA GLY A 100 11.12 24.41 -1.95
C GLY A 100 9.71 24.44 -1.36
N GLY A 101 8.74 23.78 -2.01
CA GLY A 101 7.33 23.73 -1.62
C GLY A 101 6.95 22.52 -0.77
N LEU A 102 7.88 21.62 -0.46
CA LEU A 102 7.60 20.50 0.45
C LEU A 102 7.39 21.03 1.86
N THR A 103 6.24 20.73 2.46
CA THR A 103 5.90 21.15 3.83
C THR A 103 5.87 19.97 4.80
N SER A 104 5.62 18.76 4.30
CA SER A 104 5.55 17.53 5.09
C SER A 104 5.88 16.31 4.24
N ALA A 105 6.64 15.37 4.80
CA ALA A 105 6.90 14.05 4.22
C ALA A 105 5.65 13.14 4.20
N HIS A 106 4.60 13.53 4.94
CA HIS A 106 3.36 12.77 5.06
C HIS A 106 2.20 13.37 4.23
N ASP A 107 2.44 14.51 3.58
CA ASP A 107 1.48 15.03 2.61
C ASP A 107 1.42 14.10 1.39
N ALA A 108 0.22 13.84 0.87
CA ALA A 108 0.03 12.90 -0.21
C ALA A 108 0.73 13.31 -1.51
N ASN A 109 0.83 14.60 -1.82
CA ASN A 109 1.59 15.06 -3.00
C ASN A 109 3.10 14.82 -2.82
N THR A 110 3.61 15.00 -1.60
CA THR A 110 5.01 14.66 -1.27
C THR A 110 5.25 13.15 -1.34
N ILE A 111 4.31 12.33 -0.85
CA ILE A 111 4.40 10.87 -0.94
C ILE A 111 4.45 10.43 -2.40
N ILE A 112 3.56 10.96 -3.26
CA ILE A 112 3.56 10.63 -4.69
C ILE A 112 4.88 11.06 -5.35
N LEU A 113 5.40 12.25 -5.02
CA LEU A 113 6.73 12.71 -5.47
C LEU A 113 7.84 11.72 -5.10
N PHE A 114 7.87 11.25 -3.85
CA PHE A 114 8.87 10.28 -3.38
C PHE A 114 8.72 8.93 -4.08
N CYS A 115 7.51 8.40 -4.20
CA CYS A 115 7.26 7.14 -4.91
C CYS A 115 7.73 7.24 -6.37
N LEU A 116 7.35 8.31 -7.08
CA LEU A 116 7.73 8.51 -8.47
C LEU A 116 9.24 8.67 -8.66
N SER A 117 9.98 9.16 -7.67
CA SER A 117 11.45 9.25 -7.77
C SER A 117 12.13 7.89 -8.01
N CYS A 118 11.48 6.79 -7.62
CA CYS A 118 11.94 5.43 -7.88
C CYS A 118 11.12 4.70 -8.96
N HIS A 119 9.83 5.03 -9.08
CA HIS A 119 8.85 4.25 -9.84
C HIS A 119 8.38 4.89 -11.16
N ASP A 120 8.75 6.14 -11.45
CA ASP A 120 8.36 6.80 -12.70
C ASP A 120 8.94 6.04 -13.90
N GLY A 121 10.27 5.92 -13.98
CA GLY A 121 10.97 5.14 -15.00
C GLY A 121 11.28 5.87 -16.31
N VAL A 122 11.11 7.19 -16.34
CA VAL A 122 11.42 8.08 -17.49
C VAL A 122 12.26 9.28 -17.06
N LEU A 123 11.81 10.02 -16.04
CA LEU A 123 12.39 11.28 -15.57
C LEU A 123 13.48 11.09 -14.50
N THR A 124 13.44 10.00 -13.72
CA THR A 124 14.29 9.81 -12.53
C THR A 124 15.21 8.59 -12.65
N ASN A 125 16.13 8.65 -13.62
CA ASN A 125 16.93 7.49 -14.03
C ASN A 125 18.08 7.11 -13.07
N ALA A 126 18.47 7.98 -12.13
CA ALA A 126 19.65 7.75 -11.29
C ALA A 126 19.44 6.69 -10.18
N GLY A 127 18.23 6.57 -9.63
CA GLY A 127 17.92 5.58 -8.58
C GLY A 127 16.60 4.84 -8.79
N MET A 128 16.18 4.72 -10.05
CA MET A 128 14.98 3.97 -10.42
C MET A 128 15.07 2.48 -10.06
N MET A 129 13.92 1.90 -9.76
CA MET A 129 13.77 0.44 -9.71
C MET A 129 13.87 -0.13 -11.13
N GLN A 130 14.67 -1.16 -11.34
CA GLN A 130 14.88 -1.75 -12.68
C GLN A 130 13.73 -2.68 -12.99
N GLY A 131 12.75 -2.16 -13.72
CA GLY A 131 11.90 -2.85 -14.69
C GLY A 131 10.96 -3.96 -14.22
N GLN A 132 11.26 -4.66 -13.14
CA GLN A 132 10.53 -5.82 -12.63
C GLN A 132 10.66 -5.94 -11.11
N THR A 133 9.65 -6.54 -10.47
CA THR A 133 9.69 -6.92 -9.06
C THR A 133 10.67 -8.06 -8.88
N VAL A 134 11.32 -8.13 -7.72
CA VAL A 134 12.07 -9.34 -7.35
C VAL A 134 11.13 -10.50 -6.98
N GLU A 135 9.87 -10.19 -6.70
CA GLU A 135 8.84 -11.17 -6.40
C GLU A 135 8.30 -11.83 -7.67
N THR A 136 8.25 -13.15 -7.64
CA THR A 136 7.58 -13.95 -8.65
C THR A 136 6.06 -13.88 -8.45
N LEU A 137 5.30 -13.67 -9.52
CA LEU A 137 3.85 -13.82 -9.53
C LEU A 137 3.49 -15.28 -9.21
N PRO A 138 2.87 -15.55 -8.04
CA PRO A 138 2.52 -16.92 -7.70
C PRO A 138 1.51 -17.46 -8.72
N ILE A 139 1.52 -18.78 -8.93
CA ILE A 139 0.63 -19.51 -9.85
C ILE A 139 0.99 -19.33 -11.34
N VAL A 140 1.16 -18.10 -11.84
CA VAL A 140 1.41 -17.83 -13.27
C VAL A 140 2.89 -17.75 -13.65
N GLY A 141 3.79 -17.56 -12.69
CA GLY A 141 5.21 -17.35 -12.93
C GLY A 141 5.54 -15.97 -13.50
N GLY A 142 6.83 -15.64 -13.60
CA GLY A 142 7.30 -14.30 -14.01
C GLY A 142 7.22 -13.27 -12.88
N THR A 143 7.46 -12.00 -13.20
CA THR A 143 7.51 -10.87 -12.25
C THR A 143 6.62 -9.73 -12.74
N ALA A 144 6.19 -8.83 -11.85
CA ALA A 144 5.41 -7.66 -12.23
C ALA A 144 6.32 -6.47 -12.57
N PRO A 145 5.94 -5.58 -13.49
CA PRO A 145 6.68 -4.34 -13.72
C PRO A 145 6.73 -3.45 -12.47
N THR A 146 7.88 -2.84 -12.19
CA THR A 146 8.05 -1.87 -11.08
C THR A 146 7.90 -0.41 -11.51
N LEU A 147 7.93 -0.14 -12.82
CA LEU A 147 7.93 1.20 -13.38
C LEU A 147 6.56 1.56 -13.97
N LEU A 148 5.97 2.64 -13.49
CA LEU A 148 4.63 3.08 -13.89
C LEU A 148 4.64 3.67 -15.31
N ALA A 149 5.61 4.53 -15.67
CA ALA A 149 5.61 5.15 -16.99
C ALA A 149 6.07 4.21 -18.11
N LYS A 150 6.84 3.17 -17.76
CA LYS A 150 7.32 2.16 -18.72
C LYS A 150 6.32 1.00 -18.92
N ALA A 151 5.32 0.89 -18.05
CA ALA A 151 4.24 -0.10 -18.13
C ALA A 151 3.05 0.38 -18.98
N ALA A 152 3.25 1.34 -19.90
CA ALA A 152 2.18 1.82 -20.77
C ALA A 152 1.48 0.63 -21.46
N PRO A 153 0.14 0.49 -21.34
CA PRO A 153 -0.60 -0.50 -22.11
C PRO A 153 -0.30 -0.33 -23.58
N SER A 154 -0.43 -1.38 -24.38
CA SER A 154 -0.33 -1.30 -25.84
C SER A 154 -1.24 -0.19 -26.39
N GLY A 155 -0.65 0.98 -26.68
CA GLY A 155 -1.34 2.17 -27.21
C GLY A 155 -1.84 3.21 -26.19
N GLY A 156 -1.48 3.12 -24.90
CA GLY A 156 -1.92 4.06 -23.85
C GLY A 156 -0.86 5.08 -23.41
N THR A 157 -1.27 6.08 -22.63
CA THR A 157 -0.36 7.00 -21.92
C THR A 157 0.12 6.36 -20.61
N ALA A 158 1.38 6.64 -20.23
CA ALA A 158 1.90 6.34 -18.90
C ALA A 158 0.91 6.80 -17.80
N TYR A 159 0.76 6.03 -16.72
CA TYR A 159 -0.07 6.33 -15.53
C TYR A 159 -1.60 6.19 -15.66
N SER A 160 -2.15 5.99 -16.86
CA SER A 160 -3.60 6.04 -17.04
C SER A 160 -4.33 4.72 -16.75
N ASN A 161 -3.63 3.61 -16.54
CA ASN A 161 -4.21 2.27 -16.60
C ASN A 161 -4.64 1.68 -15.24
N ASP A 162 -3.85 1.81 -14.18
CA ASP A 162 -3.99 0.92 -13.01
C ASP A 162 -3.59 1.53 -11.65
N HIS A 163 -3.28 2.82 -11.57
CA HIS A 163 -2.85 3.47 -10.32
C HIS A 163 -3.78 4.63 -9.95
N PRO A 164 -4.93 4.39 -9.28
CA PRO A 164 -5.89 5.43 -8.92
C PRO A 164 -5.38 6.24 -7.73
N VAL A 165 -4.40 7.12 -7.93
CA VAL A 165 -3.85 7.99 -6.89
C VAL A 165 -4.13 9.45 -7.18
N GLY A 166 -4.42 10.23 -6.15
CA GLY A 166 -4.61 11.67 -6.25
C GLY A 166 -5.82 12.15 -5.45
N GLY A 167 -5.92 13.48 -5.25
CA GLY A 167 -6.99 14.08 -4.43
C GLY A 167 -8.41 13.82 -4.95
N TYR A 168 -8.54 13.45 -6.23
CA TYR A 168 -9.81 13.11 -6.87
C TYR A 168 -10.09 11.60 -6.96
N ALA A 169 -9.14 10.75 -6.55
CA ALA A 169 -9.33 9.30 -6.46
C ALA A 169 -10.12 8.94 -5.18
N VAL A 170 -11.34 9.46 -5.09
CA VAL A 170 -12.16 9.47 -3.89
C VAL A 170 -12.85 8.12 -3.66
N VAL A 171 -12.82 7.65 -2.42
CA VAL A 171 -13.54 6.47 -1.92
C VAL A 171 -14.85 6.92 -1.28
N GLY A 172 -15.96 6.37 -1.76
CA GLY A 172 -17.30 6.65 -1.27
C GLY A 172 -17.84 5.60 -0.32
N CYS A 173 -18.99 5.91 0.30
CA CYS A 173 -19.83 4.98 1.02
C CYS A 173 -21.22 4.92 0.39
N GLY A 174 -21.84 3.74 0.42
CA GLY A 174 -23.18 3.48 -0.11
C GLY A 174 -23.26 3.37 -1.64
N GLY A 175 -24.43 2.96 -2.11
CA GLY A 175 -24.67 2.65 -3.53
C GLY A 175 -24.26 1.23 -3.92
N THR A 176 -24.31 0.93 -5.21
CA THR A 176 -24.15 -0.45 -5.73
C THR A 176 -22.72 -0.98 -5.59
N TYR A 177 -21.70 -0.10 -5.65
CA TYR A 177 -20.29 -0.49 -5.76
C TYR A 177 -19.48 -0.27 -4.48
N ASN A 178 -20.01 0.48 -3.51
CA ASN A 178 -19.29 0.79 -2.28
C ASN A 178 -19.82 -0.01 -1.10
N TRP A 179 -19.06 -0.01 0.00
CA TRP A 179 -19.51 -0.55 1.27
C TRP A 179 -20.72 0.19 1.83
N ASP A 180 -21.50 -0.51 2.66
CA ASP A 180 -22.54 0.05 3.52
C ASP A 180 -21.97 0.86 4.70
N CYS A 181 -20.90 1.62 4.47
CA CYS A 181 -20.22 2.46 5.44
C CYS A 181 -20.86 3.85 5.57
N THR A 182 -20.32 4.68 6.46
CA THR A 182 -20.67 6.11 6.57
C THR A 182 -19.43 6.99 6.40
N GLY A 183 -19.63 8.28 6.10
CA GLY A 183 -18.54 9.21 5.77
C GLY A 183 -18.11 9.09 4.31
N GLY A 184 -16.84 9.36 4.01
CA GLY A 184 -16.29 9.17 2.67
C GLY A 184 -16.67 10.27 1.68
N GLY A 185 -16.48 9.97 0.39
CA GLY A 185 -16.78 10.88 -0.71
C GLY A 185 -15.91 12.14 -0.68
N SER A 186 -16.38 13.20 -1.35
CA SER A 186 -15.68 14.50 -1.40
C SER A 186 -15.72 15.28 -0.07
N THR A 187 -16.10 14.62 1.03
CA THR A 187 -16.12 15.22 2.38
C THR A 187 -14.78 15.00 3.10
N THR A 188 -14.56 15.72 4.19
CA THR A 188 -13.46 15.48 5.13
C THR A 188 -13.82 14.49 6.23
N THR A 189 -15.05 13.95 6.22
CA THR A 189 -15.53 13.00 7.23
C THR A 189 -14.90 11.63 6.95
N PRO A 190 -14.09 11.07 7.88
CA PRO A 190 -13.47 9.77 7.69
C PRO A 190 -14.50 8.67 7.40
N ILE A 191 -14.12 7.69 6.59
CA ILE A 191 -14.92 6.50 6.37
C ILE A 191 -15.01 5.68 7.66
N SER A 192 -16.23 5.29 8.02
CA SER A 192 -16.54 4.38 9.12
C SER A 192 -17.22 3.12 8.58
N MET A 193 -16.52 1.99 8.68
CA MET A 193 -16.99 0.64 8.31
C MET A 193 -17.95 0.07 9.36
N SER A 194 -19.03 0.81 9.62
CA SER A 194 -20.01 0.52 10.67
C SER A 194 -21.28 -0.16 10.16
N GLY A 195 -21.42 -0.38 8.85
CA GLY A 195 -22.52 -1.12 8.28
C GLY A 195 -22.47 -2.61 8.59
N THR A 196 -23.59 -3.29 8.35
CA THR A 196 -23.72 -4.73 8.61
C THR A 196 -22.73 -5.54 7.77
N ALA A 197 -22.66 -5.29 6.47
CA ALA A 197 -21.79 -6.02 5.54
C ALA A 197 -20.31 -5.62 5.74
N SER A 198 -20.02 -4.32 5.85
CA SER A 198 -18.66 -3.82 6.09
C SER A 198 -18.08 -4.32 7.42
N GLN A 199 -18.84 -4.38 8.50
CA GLN A 199 -18.37 -4.98 9.76
C GLN A 199 -18.08 -6.47 9.63
N ALA A 200 -18.95 -7.21 8.94
CA ALA A 200 -18.74 -8.64 8.71
C ALA A 200 -17.47 -8.88 7.88
N PHE A 201 -17.19 -8.04 6.87
CA PHE A 201 -15.95 -8.08 6.12
C PHE A 201 -14.72 -7.86 7.02
N LEU A 202 -14.75 -6.90 7.94
CA LEU A 202 -13.62 -6.68 8.86
C LEU A 202 -13.38 -7.86 9.81
N ALA A 203 -14.43 -8.61 10.16
CA ALA A 203 -14.32 -9.84 10.93
C ALA A 203 -13.79 -11.01 10.09
N ASN A 204 -14.31 -11.16 8.88
CA ASN A 204 -13.97 -12.24 7.95
C ASN A 204 -12.57 -12.06 7.32
N TYR A 205 -12.11 -10.81 7.18
CA TYR A 205 -10.80 -10.44 6.66
C TYR A 205 -10.04 -9.57 7.68
N PRO A 206 -9.50 -10.19 8.75
CA PRO A 206 -8.84 -9.44 9.82
C PRO A 206 -7.57 -8.71 9.34
N GLY A 207 -6.98 -9.14 8.21
CA GLY A 207 -5.88 -8.47 7.53
C GLY A 207 -6.25 -7.20 6.73
N SER A 208 -7.49 -6.72 6.77
CA SER A 208 -7.91 -5.46 6.16
C SER A 208 -7.11 -4.25 6.67
N PHE A 209 -6.85 -3.25 5.82
CA PHE A 209 -6.28 -1.99 6.29
C PHE A 209 -7.24 -1.12 7.10
N TRP A 210 -8.54 -1.38 7.02
CA TRP A 210 -9.57 -0.72 7.83
C TRP A 210 -9.55 -1.19 9.29
N ASN A 211 -8.94 -2.34 9.57
CA ASN A 211 -8.72 -2.84 10.92
C ASN A 211 -7.54 -2.13 11.64
N ASN A 212 -7.01 -1.03 11.11
CA ASN A 212 -6.02 -0.23 11.83
C ASN A 212 -6.68 0.73 12.82
N VAL A 213 -6.05 0.88 13.99
CA VAL A 213 -6.43 1.86 15.01
C VAL A 213 -5.25 2.77 15.33
N ASN A 214 -5.53 3.99 15.79
CA ASN A 214 -4.51 4.89 16.32
C ASN A 214 -4.12 4.50 17.76
N SER A 215 -3.19 5.26 18.37
CA SER A 215 -2.72 5.02 19.74
C SER A 215 -3.81 5.14 20.81
N SER A 216 -4.94 5.79 20.52
CA SER A 216 -6.10 5.86 21.40
C SER A 216 -7.13 4.75 21.16
N GLY A 217 -6.83 3.79 20.28
CA GLY A 217 -7.72 2.67 19.93
C GLY A 217 -8.87 3.04 18.98
N ALA A 218 -8.91 4.27 18.46
CA ALA A 218 -9.92 4.69 17.48
C ALA A 218 -9.51 4.23 16.07
N ALA A 219 -10.50 3.89 15.24
CA ALA A 219 -10.27 3.50 13.85
C ALA A 219 -9.45 4.59 13.12
N LYS A 220 -8.36 4.16 12.49
CA LYS A 220 -7.48 5.05 11.73
C LYS A 220 -7.98 5.11 10.29
N ASN A 221 -8.24 6.31 9.77
CA ASN A 221 -8.51 6.49 8.35
C ASN A 221 -7.24 6.13 7.54
N PRO A 222 -7.25 5.10 6.70
CA PRO A 222 -6.11 4.69 5.89
C PRO A 222 -5.92 5.57 4.64
N LEU A 223 -6.85 6.48 4.37
CA LEU A 223 -6.86 7.36 3.21
C LEU A 223 -5.98 8.61 3.40
N ALA A 224 -5.74 9.30 2.30
CA ALA A 224 -4.71 10.32 2.18
C ALA A 224 -5.07 11.68 2.80
N SER A 225 -4.05 12.50 3.05
CA SER A 225 -4.21 13.92 3.38
C SER A 225 -3.49 14.75 2.34
N PHE A 226 -4.15 15.75 1.76
CA PHE A 226 -3.58 16.67 0.77
C PHE A 226 -3.65 18.10 1.32
N GLY A 227 -2.52 18.81 1.30
CA GLY A 227 -2.40 20.15 1.89
C GLY A 227 -2.73 20.18 3.38
N GLY A 228 -2.44 19.09 4.11
CA GLY A 228 -2.81 18.94 5.54
C GLY A 228 -4.31 18.72 5.81
N THR A 229 -5.15 18.60 4.78
CA THR A 229 -6.57 18.26 4.91
C THR A 229 -6.77 16.77 4.65
N THR A 230 -7.37 16.06 5.60
CA THR A 230 -7.81 14.68 5.38
C THR A 230 -8.85 14.63 4.27
N VAL A 231 -8.56 13.85 3.23
CA VAL A 231 -9.50 13.56 2.16
C VAL A 231 -9.75 12.06 2.11
N ASN A 232 -10.93 11.65 1.69
CA ASN A 232 -11.21 10.24 1.51
C ASN A 232 -10.71 9.78 0.14
N ALA A 233 -9.44 9.98 -0.17
CA ALA A 233 -8.84 9.64 -1.45
C ALA A 233 -7.66 8.68 -1.32
N VAL A 234 -7.41 7.93 -2.38
CA VAL A 234 -6.34 6.94 -2.46
C VAL A 234 -5.01 7.62 -2.82
N THR A 235 -3.94 7.20 -2.17
CA THR A 235 -2.55 7.49 -2.55
C THR A 235 -1.73 6.21 -2.56
N CYS A 236 -0.46 6.27 -2.99
CA CYS A 236 0.44 5.12 -3.07
C CYS A 236 0.47 4.33 -1.75
N THR A 237 0.59 5.06 -0.64
CA THR A 237 0.66 4.46 0.70
C THR A 237 -0.70 4.05 1.27
N THR A 238 -1.82 4.31 0.60
CA THR A 238 -3.10 3.66 0.95
C THR A 238 -2.99 2.16 0.69
N CYS A 239 -2.38 1.79 -0.45
CA CYS A 239 -2.27 0.41 -0.90
C CYS A 239 -0.94 -0.25 -0.54
N HIS A 240 0.17 0.51 -0.45
CA HIS A 240 1.51 -0.03 -0.24
C HIS A 240 2.17 0.45 1.07
N ASP A 241 2.98 -0.42 1.68
CA ASP A 241 3.90 -0.12 2.77
C ASP A 241 5.32 -0.36 2.26
N GLN A 242 5.99 0.73 1.92
CA GLN A 242 7.33 0.71 1.34
C GLN A 242 8.40 0.03 2.23
N HIS A 243 8.12 -0.18 3.51
CA HIS A 243 9.08 -0.77 4.44
C HIS A 243 8.92 -2.27 4.62
N SER A 244 7.84 -2.86 4.12
CA SER A 244 7.53 -4.26 4.38
C SER A 244 6.89 -4.97 3.20
N MET A 245 7.69 -5.78 2.53
CA MET A 245 7.25 -6.62 1.41
C MET A 245 6.49 -7.85 1.88
N THR A 246 6.89 -8.44 3.02
CA THR A 246 6.47 -9.78 3.42
C THR A 246 5.46 -9.79 4.55
N ALA A 247 5.30 -8.66 5.25
CA ALA A 247 4.44 -8.52 6.39
C ALA A 247 3.55 -7.28 6.32
N TYR A 248 2.30 -7.44 6.73
CA TYR A 248 1.43 -6.33 7.05
C TYR A 248 0.91 -6.50 8.48
N THR A 249 1.09 -5.47 9.31
CA THR A 249 0.63 -5.48 10.70
C THR A 249 -0.46 -4.43 10.91
N ASN A 250 -1.53 -4.83 11.59
CA ASN A 250 -2.60 -3.95 12.04
C ASN A 250 -3.01 -4.30 13.49
N SER A 251 -4.15 -3.77 13.95
CA SER A 251 -4.64 -4.03 15.31
C SER A 251 -5.08 -5.48 15.59
N LYS A 252 -5.23 -6.30 14.55
CA LYS A 252 -5.69 -7.70 14.62
C LYS A 252 -4.55 -8.71 14.54
N GLY A 253 -3.35 -8.29 14.16
CA GLY A 253 -2.16 -9.13 14.14
C GLY A 253 -1.22 -8.79 12.98
N SER A 254 -0.32 -9.75 12.69
CA SER A 254 0.60 -9.69 11.56
C SER A 254 0.20 -10.73 10.51
N TYR A 255 0.15 -10.29 9.26
CA TYR A 255 -0.32 -11.06 8.11
C TYR A 255 0.75 -11.11 7.03
N SER A 256 0.81 -12.23 6.30
CA SER A 256 1.67 -12.33 5.12
C SER A 256 1.15 -11.41 4.01
N THR A 257 2.07 -10.71 3.36
CA THR A 257 1.77 -9.92 2.18
C THR A 257 2.84 -10.14 1.10
N MET A 258 2.60 -9.57 -0.08
CA MET A 258 3.51 -9.50 -1.21
C MET A 258 3.34 -8.14 -1.88
N PHE A 259 4.27 -7.74 -2.74
CA PHE A 259 4.22 -6.49 -3.51
C PHE A 259 4.06 -5.26 -2.61
N PHE A 260 4.55 -5.34 -1.37
CA PHE A 260 4.44 -4.30 -0.35
C PHE A 260 2.98 -3.94 -0.02
N ILE A 261 2.01 -4.81 -0.29
CA ILE A 261 0.60 -4.48 -0.12
C ILE A 261 0.24 -4.35 1.36
N ARG A 262 -0.54 -3.31 1.70
CA ARG A 262 -1.10 -3.06 3.05
C ARG A 262 -2.34 -3.90 3.30
N GLY A 263 -2.17 -5.21 3.36
CA GLY A 263 -3.23 -6.14 3.69
C GLY A 263 -2.73 -7.57 3.77
N TYR A 264 -3.58 -8.48 4.24
CA TYR A 264 -3.30 -9.91 4.06
C TYR A 264 -3.41 -10.26 2.57
N TYR A 265 -2.28 -10.53 1.92
CA TYR A 265 -2.20 -10.78 0.48
C TYR A 265 -1.32 -12.00 0.23
N ASN A 266 -1.93 -13.17 0.05
CA ASN A 266 -1.23 -14.42 -0.16
C ASN A 266 -1.89 -15.24 -1.28
N PRO A 267 -1.50 -15.01 -2.54
CA PRO A 267 -2.04 -15.73 -3.69
C PRO A 267 -1.75 -17.23 -3.56
N ASN A 268 -2.80 -18.04 -3.48
CA ASN A 268 -2.71 -19.49 -3.47
C ASN A 268 -3.95 -20.09 -4.16
N SER A 269 -3.89 -21.34 -4.59
CA SER A 269 -4.92 -21.96 -5.43
C SER A 269 -6.30 -22.07 -4.77
N ASN A 270 -6.37 -21.98 -3.43
CA ASN A 270 -7.59 -22.23 -2.66
C ASN A 270 -8.01 -21.02 -1.81
N GLY A 271 -7.26 -19.92 -1.85
CA GLY A 271 -7.45 -18.77 -0.97
C GLY A 271 -8.09 -17.60 -1.70
N ASN A 272 -8.83 -16.78 -0.95
CA ASN A 272 -9.49 -15.58 -1.48
C ASN A 272 -8.86 -14.26 -1.01
N SER A 273 -7.72 -14.32 -0.29
CA SER A 273 -7.08 -13.14 0.34
C SER A 273 -6.78 -12.00 -0.64
N VAL A 274 -6.36 -12.34 -1.87
CA VAL A 274 -6.11 -11.38 -2.97
C VAL A 274 -7.39 -10.64 -3.37
N ALA A 275 -8.50 -11.36 -3.53
CA ALA A 275 -9.79 -10.72 -3.84
C ALA A 275 -10.28 -9.86 -2.67
N GLN A 276 -10.04 -10.32 -1.44
CA GLN A 276 -10.42 -9.60 -0.21
C GLN A 276 -9.62 -8.32 -0.04
N PHE A 277 -8.37 -8.27 -0.51
CA PHE A 277 -7.61 -7.03 -0.56
C PHE A 277 -8.28 -5.98 -1.46
N CYS A 278 -8.70 -6.34 -2.68
CA CYS A 278 -9.40 -5.42 -3.59
C CYS A 278 -10.71 -4.90 -2.97
N ARG A 279 -11.42 -5.76 -2.25
CA ARG A 279 -12.67 -5.44 -1.56
C ARG A 279 -12.52 -4.45 -0.41
N ASN A 280 -11.31 -4.07 0.01
CA ASN A 280 -11.17 -2.92 0.92
C ASN A 280 -11.79 -1.64 0.32
N CYS A 281 -11.75 -1.46 -1.00
CA CYS A 281 -12.37 -0.31 -1.68
C CYS A 281 -13.62 -0.72 -2.47
N HIS A 282 -13.61 -1.92 -3.03
CA HIS A 282 -14.66 -2.47 -3.91
C HIS A 282 -15.66 -3.30 -3.09
N GLY A 283 -16.42 -2.61 -2.23
CA GLY A 283 -17.32 -3.26 -1.29
C GLY A 283 -18.48 -3.98 -1.95
N GLY A 284 -19.02 -3.44 -3.05
CA GLY A 284 -20.14 -4.03 -3.79
C GLY A 284 -19.84 -5.42 -4.38
N GLU A 285 -18.56 -5.74 -4.53
CA GLU A 285 -18.04 -7.01 -5.05
C GLU A 285 -17.74 -8.04 -3.93
N SER A 286 -18.01 -7.68 -2.67
CA SER A 286 -17.77 -8.54 -1.50
C SER A 286 -18.87 -9.57 -1.27
N ASN A 287 -18.54 -10.70 -0.64
CA ASN A 287 -19.54 -11.72 -0.35
C ASN A 287 -20.62 -11.19 0.61
N GLU A 288 -20.22 -10.34 1.54
CA GLU A 288 -21.05 -9.73 2.57
C GLU A 288 -22.11 -8.80 1.98
N MET A 289 -21.77 -8.02 0.95
CA MET A 289 -22.75 -7.18 0.24
C MET A 289 -23.76 -8.00 -0.58
N HIS A 290 -23.51 -9.30 -0.79
CA HIS A 290 -24.45 -10.27 -1.40
C HIS A 290 -25.10 -11.20 -0.37
N GLY A 291 -25.04 -10.86 0.92
CA GLY A 291 -25.72 -11.57 2.02
C GLY A 291 -24.97 -12.76 2.59
N LEU A 292 -23.74 -13.05 2.13
CA LEU A 292 -22.90 -14.11 2.66
C LEU A 292 -21.99 -13.56 3.76
N MET A 293 -22.51 -13.55 4.99
CA MET A 293 -21.94 -12.82 6.14
C MET A 293 -20.81 -13.54 6.88
N SER A 294 -20.52 -14.79 6.53
CA SER A 294 -19.59 -15.64 7.28
C SER A 294 -18.67 -16.43 6.35
N VAL A 295 -18.08 -15.74 5.37
CA VAL A 295 -17.12 -16.36 4.44
C VAL A 295 -15.69 -16.10 4.94
N PRO A 296 -14.97 -17.10 5.47
CA PRO A 296 -13.61 -16.91 5.97
C PRO A 296 -12.64 -16.50 4.86
N THR A 297 -11.50 -15.94 5.25
CA THR A 297 -10.38 -15.62 4.34
C THR A 297 -9.41 -16.77 4.07
N ILE A 298 -9.84 -18.00 4.37
CA ILE A 298 -9.15 -19.26 4.12
C ILE A 298 -10.11 -20.30 3.57
#